data_AF-A0A3P7LVF3-F1
#
_entry.id   AF-A0A3P7LVF3-F1
#
_cell.length_a   1.000
_cell.length_b   1.000
_cell.length_c   1.000
_cell.angle_alpha   90.00
_cell.angle_beta   90.00
_cell.angle_gamma   90.00
#
_symmetry.space_group_name_H-M   'P 1'
#
loop_
_entity.id
_entity.type
_entity.pdbx_description
1 polymer ?
#
loop_
_entity_poly.entity_id
_entity_poly.type
_entity_poly.pdbx_seq_one_letter_code
_entity_poly.pdbx_strand_id
1 'polypeptide(L)'
;MSRLTGVSHRTGSRLSLHSRRSGSGSRAGATPTPRNVAEDVAQGRNANWPELLIGLSYTQQTGRLNITAVKASKLKIPGAPVAIPRTYISVSLMTKTGEKITAAKTKAAHSSSNPEYGEKFSFEVPAVQINNVVLFFRVFHKHTVHKDENIGWFSIGCSNSGTEEEAHWRDMMAAGGQEIMRWHTLHEDVR
;
A
#
# COMPACT_ATOMS: atom_id res chain seq x y z
N MET A 1 39.71 -42.16 15.15
CA MET A 1 41.09 -42.36 15.68
C MET A 1 41.33 -41.19 16.64
N SER A 2 40.93 -41.31 17.92
CA SER A 2 41.79 -41.71 19.06
C SER A 2 42.76 -40.56 19.43
N ARG A 3 42.82 -39.93 20.60
CA ARG A 3 42.50 -40.18 22.03
C ARG A 3 42.35 -38.78 22.72
N LEU A 4 41.77 -38.61 23.91
CA LEU A 4 42.34 -38.82 25.26
C LEU A 4 41.23 -38.43 26.29
N THR A 5 40.75 -39.33 27.16
CA THR A 5 41.11 -39.47 28.60
C THR A 5 41.10 -38.15 29.40
N GLY A 6 40.45 -37.94 30.54
CA GLY A 6 39.75 -38.78 31.53
C GLY A 6 39.82 -38.08 32.92
N VAL A 7 39.01 -38.55 33.90
CA VAL A 7 39.24 -38.44 35.38
C VAL A 7 38.92 -37.04 36.00
N SER A 8 38.30 -36.80 37.17
CA SER A 8 37.96 -37.58 38.38
C SER A 8 36.83 -36.94 39.23
N HIS A 9 36.41 -37.71 40.23
CA HIS A 9 35.46 -37.52 41.33
C HIS A 9 35.69 -36.32 42.29
N ARG A 10 34.62 -35.86 42.97
CA ARG A 10 34.43 -35.98 44.45
C ARG A 10 33.17 -35.29 44.98
N THR A 11 32.34 -36.11 45.64
CA THR A 11 31.62 -35.94 46.93
C THR A 11 31.66 -34.63 47.73
N GLY A 12 30.50 -34.27 48.30
CA GLY A 12 30.34 -33.52 49.58
C GLY A 12 29.17 -32.52 49.57
N SER A 13 27.94 -32.90 49.94
CA SER A 13 27.31 -32.73 51.28
C SER A 13 27.30 -31.31 51.88
N ARG A 14 26.11 -30.67 51.95
CA ARG A 14 25.38 -30.26 53.18
C ARG A 14 24.35 -29.14 52.91
N LEU A 15 23.10 -29.37 53.39
CA LEU A 15 22.30 -28.56 54.34
C LEU A 15 22.60 -27.04 54.39
N SER A 16 21.68 -26.07 54.50
CA SER A 16 20.23 -26.00 54.68
C SER A 16 19.83 -24.51 54.70
N LEU A 17 18.53 -24.24 54.52
CA LEU A 17 17.72 -23.18 55.17
C LEU A 17 17.83 -21.69 54.75
N HIS A 18 16.63 -21.18 54.41
CA HIS A 18 16.07 -19.83 54.56
C HIS A 18 16.77 -18.64 53.88
N SER A 19 16.03 -17.96 52.99
CA SER A 19 15.50 -16.63 53.33
C SER A 19 14.58 -16.12 52.20
N ARG A 20 13.40 -15.64 52.61
CA ARG A 20 12.50 -14.84 51.78
C ARG A 20 13.21 -13.56 51.35
N ARG A 21 13.17 -13.22 50.06
CA ARG A 21 13.13 -11.81 49.64
C ARG A 21 12.35 -11.64 48.35
N SER A 22 11.29 -10.86 48.50
CA SER A 22 10.48 -10.21 47.47
C SER A 22 11.36 -9.44 46.49
N GLY A 23 11.23 -9.76 45.20
CA GLY A 23 11.78 -8.99 44.08
C GLY A 23 10.70 -8.84 43.02
N SER A 24 10.18 -7.63 42.91
CA SER A 24 9.27 -7.16 41.87
C SER A 24 9.90 -7.35 40.49
N GLY A 25 9.42 -8.33 39.74
CA GLY A 25 9.80 -8.57 38.34
C GLY A 25 8.94 -7.74 37.41
N SER A 26 9.57 -6.77 36.76
CA SER A 26 9.03 -5.84 35.79
C SER A 26 8.24 -6.55 34.68
N ARG A 27 6.98 -6.15 34.55
CA ARG A 27 6.08 -6.46 33.44
C ARG A 27 6.76 -5.96 32.15
N ALA A 28 7.18 -6.89 31.31
CA ALA A 28 7.68 -6.60 29.97
C ALA A 28 6.64 -5.76 29.23
N GLY A 29 6.98 -4.50 28.96
CA GLY A 29 6.20 -3.64 28.09
C GLY A 29 6.25 -4.23 26.69
N ALA A 30 5.14 -4.81 26.26
CA ALA A 30 4.93 -5.12 24.86
C ALA A 30 4.99 -3.79 24.09
N THR A 31 6.05 -3.62 23.31
CA THR A 31 6.16 -2.60 22.28
C THR A 31 4.95 -2.72 21.34
N PRO A 32 4.14 -1.67 21.14
CA PRO A 32 3.14 -1.70 20.10
C PRO A 32 3.88 -1.61 18.76
N THR A 33 3.89 -2.72 18.03
CA THR A 33 4.21 -2.72 16.60
C THR A 33 3.34 -1.66 15.88
N PRO A 34 3.90 -0.87 14.95
CA PRO A 34 3.12 0.12 14.23
C PRO A 34 2.00 -0.60 13.49
N ARG A 35 0.76 -0.35 13.92
CA ARG A 35 -0.45 -0.88 13.29
C ARG A 35 -0.46 -0.39 11.84
N ASN A 36 -0.41 -1.33 10.90
CA ASN A 36 -0.74 -1.07 9.50
C ASN A 36 -2.19 -0.57 9.43
N VAL A 37 -2.34 0.76 9.39
CA VAL A 37 -3.64 1.46 9.25
C VAL A 37 -4.35 1.07 7.94
N ALA A 38 -3.66 0.35 7.05
CA ALA A 38 -4.18 -0.14 5.78
C ALA A 38 -5.23 -1.27 5.92
N GLU A 39 -5.26 -2.00 7.05
CA GLU A 39 -6.15 -3.17 7.20
C GLU A 39 -7.48 -2.86 7.91
N ASP A 40 -7.57 -1.79 8.70
CA ASP A 40 -8.72 -1.54 9.58
C ASP A 40 -9.80 -0.58 9.02
N VAL A 41 -9.72 -0.18 7.75
CA VAL A 41 -10.73 0.68 7.09
C VAL A 41 -11.49 -0.10 5.98
N ALA A 42 -11.94 -1.30 6.31
CA ALA A 42 -12.73 -2.15 5.40
C ALA A 42 -14.20 -2.33 5.83
N GLN A 43 -14.62 -1.82 7.00
CA GLN A 43 -15.94 -2.08 7.55
C GLN A 43 -16.89 -0.92 7.27
N GLY A 44 -17.53 -0.98 6.10
CA GLY A 44 -18.60 -0.06 5.70
C GLY A 44 -18.82 0.09 4.20
N ARG A 45 -17.91 -0.45 3.36
CA ARG A 45 -18.03 -0.32 1.90
C ARG A 45 -18.96 -1.37 1.32
N ASN A 46 -19.72 -0.97 0.31
CA ASN A 46 -20.45 -1.87 -0.58
C ASN A 46 -19.49 -2.96 -1.06
N ALA A 47 -19.55 -4.15 -0.46
CA ALA A 47 -18.51 -5.17 -0.53
C ALA A 47 -18.22 -5.71 -1.95
N ASN A 48 -18.95 -5.24 -2.96
CA ASN A 48 -18.99 -5.76 -4.31
C ASN A 48 -18.39 -4.82 -5.38
N TRP A 49 -17.81 -3.68 -4.99
CA TRP A 49 -17.19 -2.74 -5.94
C TRP A 49 -15.69 -2.99 -6.08
N PRO A 50 -15.10 -2.77 -7.28
CA PRO A 50 -13.67 -2.88 -7.50
C PRO A 50 -12.90 -1.83 -6.69
N GLU A 51 -11.77 -2.22 -6.11
CA GLU A 51 -10.96 -1.38 -5.23
C GLU A 51 -9.49 -1.42 -5.61
N LEU A 52 -8.75 -0.33 -5.36
CA LEU A 52 -7.32 -0.22 -5.58
C LEU A 52 -6.61 0.23 -4.30
N LEU A 53 -5.59 -0.50 -3.89
CA LEU A 53 -4.68 -0.12 -2.80
C LEU A 53 -3.52 0.68 -3.37
N ILE A 54 -3.42 1.95 -2.96
CA ILE A 54 -2.30 2.82 -3.31
C ILE A 54 -1.58 3.33 -2.09
N GLY A 55 -0.28 3.59 -2.26
CA GLY A 55 0.56 4.34 -1.35
C GLY A 55 0.86 5.72 -1.89
N LEU A 56 0.82 6.73 -1.03
CA LEU A 56 1.19 8.10 -1.38
C LEU A 56 2.16 8.66 -0.34
N SER A 57 3.19 9.36 -0.81
CA SER A 57 4.09 10.14 0.04
C SER A 57 4.51 11.40 -0.70
N TYR A 58 4.58 12.53 0.00
CA TYR A 58 5.08 13.77 -0.57
C TYR A 58 6.15 14.38 0.34
N THR A 59 7.33 14.64 -0.23
CA THR A 59 8.42 15.32 0.47
C THR A 59 8.53 16.75 -0.04
N GLN A 60 8.03 17.71 0.74
CA GLN A 60 7.95 19.12 0.34
C GLN A 60 9.33 19.73 0.04
N GLN A 61 10.37 19.33 0.77
CA GLN A 61 11.74 19.86 0.62
C GLN A 61 12.36 19.51 -0.74
N THR A 62 12.03 18.34 -1.28
CA THR A 62 12.57 17.83 -2.55
C THR A 62 11.56 17.93 -3.69
N GLY A 63 10.30 18.29 -3.40
CA GLY A 63 9.22 18.30 -4.36
C GLY A 63 8.88 16.91 -4.90
N ARG A 64 9.22 15.82 -4.20
CA ARG A 64 8.99 14.46 -4.69
C ARG A 64 7.66 13.91 -4.21
N LEU A 65 6.78 13.61 -5.17
CA LEU A 65 5.52 12.90 -4.98
C LEU A 65 5.71 11.46 -5.41
N ASN A 66 5.76 10.53 -4.44
CA ASN A 66 5.84 9.11 -4.72
C ASN A 66 4.45 8.48 -4.65
N ILE A 67 4.21 7.57 -5.59
CA ILE A 67 2.99 6.79 -5.72
C ILE A 67 3.37 5.32 -5.77
N THR A 68 2.78 4.51 -4.90
CA THR A 68 2.94 3.05 -4.92
C THR A 68 1.62 2.43 -5.35
N ALA A 69 1.60 1.77 -6.50
CA ALA A 69 0.48 0.94 -6.94
C ALA A 69 0.69 -0.48 -6.41
N VAL A 70 -0.05 -0.88 -5.36
CA VAL A 70 0.18 -2.17 -4.70
C VAL A 70 -0.59 -3.29 -5.38
N LYS A 71 -1.91 -3.24 -5.28
CA LYS A 71 -2.81 -4.30 -5.75
C LYS A 71 -4.21 -3.75 -5.97
N ALA A 72 -4.96 -4.41 -6.83
CA ALA A 72 -6.39 -4.19 -6.95
C ALA A 72 -7.16 -5.40 -6.42
N SER A 73 -8.43 -5.19 -6.09
CA SER A 73 -9.32 -6.24 -5.64
C SER A 73 -10.69 -6.12 -6.32
N LYS A 74 -11.35 -7.26 -6.51
CA LYS A 74 -12.72 -7.37 -7.05
C LYS A 74 -12.88 -6.70 -8.42
N LEU A 75 -11.85 -6.73 -9.26
CA LEU A 75 -11.95 -6.22 -10.62
C LEU A 75 -12.96 -7.05 -11.42
N LYS A 76 -13.96 -6.39 -12.00
CA LYS A 76 -14.89 -6.99 -12.96
C LYS A 76 -14.24 -6.89 -14.34
N ILE A 77 -13.81 -8.00 -14.90
CA ILE A 77 -13.18 -8.05 -16.23
C ILE A 77 -14.22 -8.58 -17.24
N PRO A 78 -14.76 -7.73 -18.12
CA PRO A 78 -15.77 -8.14 -19.10
C PRO A 78 -15.20 -9.14 -20.10
N GLY A 79 -15.98 -10.17 -20.45
CA GLY A 79 -15.64 -11.06 -21.57
C GLY A 79 -14.40 -11.94 -21.37
N ALA A 80 -14.11 -12.39 -20.16
CA ALA A 80 -13.00 -13.30 -19.87
C ALA A 80 -13.41 -14.80 -19.83
N PRO A 81 -13.52 -15.53 -20.97
CA PRO A 81 -13.66 -16.99 -20.90
C PRO A 81 -12.49 -17.81 -21.47
N VAL A 82 -11.49 -17.23 -22.17
CA VAL A 82 -10.48 -18.05 -22.91
C VAL A 82 -9.02 -17.83 -22.49
N ALA A 83 -8.63 -16.65 -21.98
CA ALA A 83 -7.24 -16.35 -21.60
C ALA A 83 -7.17 -15.66 -20.24
N ILE A 84 -6.06 -15.87 -19.51
CA ILE A 84 -5.80 -15.19 -18.22
C ILE A 84 -5.81 -13.68 -18.46
N PRO A 85 -6.73 -12.93 -17.83
CA PRO A 85 -6.81 -11.50 -18.03
C PRO A 85 -5.53 -10.78 -17.66
N ARG A 86 -5.24 -9.72 -18.40
CA ARG A 86 -4.12 -8.83 -18.15
C ARG A 86 -4.65 -7.46 -17.76
N THR A 87 -4.18 -6.94 -16.64
CA THR A 87 -4.58 -5.60 -16.18
C THR A 87 -3.35 -4.76 -15.88
N TYR A 88 -3.48 -3.44 -16.02
CA TYR A 88 -2.43 -2.50 -15.62
C TYR A 88 -3.07 -1.21 -15.08
N ILE A 89 -2.31 -0.48 -14.27
CA ILE A 89 -2.73 0.82 -13.75
C ILE A 89 -2.01 1.90 -14.53
N SER A 90 -2.75 2.92 -14.95
CA SER A 90 -2.20 4.18 -15.44
C SER A 90 -2.43 5.25 -14.38
N VAL A 91 -1.36 5.95 -14.01
CA VAL A 91 -1.40 7.11 -13.13
C VAL A 91 -1.02 8.34 -13.95
N SER A 92 -1.91 9.31 -14.07
CA SER A 92 -1.63 10.57 -14.76
C SER A 92 -1.60 11.73 -13.78
N LEU A 93 -0.55 12.53 -13.81
CA LEU A 93 -0.48 13.80 -13.11
C LEU A 93 -1.01 14.90 -14.04
N MET A 94 -1.99 15.65 -13.56
CA MET A 94 -2.67 16.69 -14.31
C MET A 94 -2.69 17.99 -13.52
N THR A 95 -2.75 19.11 -14.22
CA THR A 95 -3.05 20.41 -13.61
C THR A 95 -4.54 20.50 -13.26
N LYS A 96 -4.90 21.45 -12.40
CA LYS A 96 -6.30 21.82 -12.12
C LYS A 96 -7.08 22.21 -13.38
N THR A 97 -6.41 22.71 -14.41
CA THR A 97 -7.04 23.08 -15.70
C THR A 97 -7.28 21.88 -16.62
N GLY A 98 -6.90 20.67 -16.21
CA GLY A 98 -7.09 19.45 -16.97
C GLY A 98 -5.95 19.13 -17.96
N GLU A 99 -4.86 19.90 -17.92
CA GLU A 99 -3.69 19.63 -18.75
C GLU A 99 -2.88 18.48 -18.14
N LYS A 100 -2.52 17.50 -18.96
CA LYS A 100 -1.72 16.37 -18.53
C LYS A 100 -0.24 16.76 -18.50
N ILE A 101 0.37 16.71 -17.32
CA ILE A 101 1.80 16.99 -17.11
C ILE A 101 2.63 15.76 -17.45
N THR A 102 2.31 14.63 -16.80
CA THR A 102 3.03 13.36 -17.01
C THR A 102 2.13 12.18 -16.70
N ALA A 103 2.55 10.98 -17.10
CA ALA A 103 1.91 9.75 -16.67
C ALA A 103 2.92 8.61 -16.57
N ALA A 104 2.60 7.69 -15.68
CA ALA A 104 3.26 6.41 -15.56
C ALA A 104 2.24 5.27 -15.69
N LYS A 105 2.74 4.09 -16.06
CA LYS A 105 1.94 2.87 -16.15
C LYS A 105 2.68 1.75 -15.47
N THR A 106 1.95 0.87 -14.78
CA THR A 106 2.50 -0.39 -14.31
C THR A 106 2.74 -1.33 -15.49
N LYS A 107 3.55 -2.36 -15.26
CA LYS A 107 3.50 -3.58 -16.06
C LYS A 107 2.11 -4.21 -15.97
N ALA A 108 1.80 -5.01 -16.97
CA ALA A 108 0.56 -5.76 -16.97
C ALA A 108 0.70 -6.98 -16.04
N ALA A 109 -0.18 -7.06 -15.04
CA ALA A 109 -0.32 -8.21 -14.16
C ALA A 109 -1.29 -9.22 -14.78
N HIS A 110 -0.98 -10.51 -14.64
CA HIS A 110 -1.80 -11.62 -15.11
C HIS A 110 -2.64 -12.15 -13.94
N SER A 111 -3.88 -11.69 -13.80
CA SER A 111 -4.78 -12.09 -12.71
C SER A 111 -6.23 -11.84 -13.10
N SER A 112 -7.13 -12.71 -12.65
CA SER A 112 -8.56 -12.68 -13.01
C SER A 112 -9.38 -11.64 -12.24
N SER A 113 -8.96 -11.26 -11.02
CA SER A 113 -9.78 -10.38 -10.16
C SER A 113 -8.99 -9.61 -9.10
N ASN A 114 -7.84 -10.13 -8.67
CA ASN A 114 -7.00 -9.52 -7.63
C ASN A 114 -5.54 -9.45 -8.10
N PRO A 115 -5.20 -8.54 -9.04
CA PRO A 115 -3.82 -8.37 -9.50
C PRO A 115 -2.97 -7.66 -8.45
N GLU A 116 -1.74 -8.12 -8.29
CA GLU A 116 -0.69 -7.43 -7.56
C GLU A 116 0.30 -6.80 -8.55
N TYR A 117 0.62 -5.53 -8.34
CA TYR A 117 1.51 -4.75 -9.18
C TYR A 117 2.83 -4.47 -8.45
N GLY A 118 2.75 -3.97 -7.22
CA GLY A 118 3.93 -3.68 -6.38
C GLY A 118 4.89 -2.65 -6.99
N GLU A 119 4.38 -1.72 -7.80
CA GLU A 119 5.20 -0.76 -8.54
C GLU A 119 5.17 0.63 -7.92
N LYS A 120 6.32 1.31 -7.94
CA LYS A 120 6.48 2.67 -7.43
C LYS A 120 6.81 3.65 -8.55
N PHE A 121 6.18 4.81 -8.50
CA PHE A 121 6.38 5.94 -9.39
C PHE A 121 6.79 7.17 -8.58
N SER A 122 7.63 8.03 -9.16
CA SER A 122 7.99 9.31 -8.55
C SER A 122 7.77 10.42 -9.57
N PHE A 123 7.02 11.44 -9.17
CA PHE A 123 6.84 12.66 -9.93
C PHE A 123 7.46 13.84 -9.18
N GLU A 124 8.04 14.77 -9.92
CA GLU A 124 8.55 16.02 -9.37
C GLU A 124 7.43 17.07 -9.44
N VAL A 125 6.96 17.48 -8.27
CA VAL A 125 5.89 18.47 -8.09
C VAL A 125 6.36 19.50 -7.07
N PRO A 126 6.70 20.73 -7.49
CA PRO A 126 7.06 21.80 -6.59
C PRO A 126 5.98 22.08 -5.54
N ALA A 127 6.38 22.49 -4.33
CA ALA A 127 5.46 22.76 -3.23
C ALA A 127 4.40 23.82 -3.57
N VAL A 128 4.72 24.76 -4.47
CA VAL A 128 3.78 25.79 -4.93
C VAL A 128 2.71 25.24 -5.88
N GLN A 129 2.95 24.07 -6.49
CA GLN A 129 2.04 23.44 -7.46
C GLN A 129 1.23 22.29 -6.86
N ILE A 130 1.68 21.68 -5.75
CA ILE A 130 1.06 20.47 -5.18
C ILE A 130 -0.44 20.63 -4.89
N ASN A 131 -0.89 21.83 -4.49
CA ASN A 131 -2.31 22.11 -4.23
C ASN A 131 -3.14 22.34 -5.50
N ASN A 132 -2.51 22.37 -6.66
CA ASN A 132 -3.12 22.62 -7.97
C ASN A 132 -2.95 21.43 -8.94
N VAL A 133 -2.54 20.26 -8.44
CA VAL A 133 -2.44 19.04 -9.25
C VAL A 133 -3.49 18.02 -8.87
N VAL A 134 -3.78 17.14 -9.81
CA VAL A 134 -4.66 15.99 -9.67
C VAL A 134 -3.90 14.76 -10.15
N LEU A 135 -3.86 13.72 -9.32
CA LEU A 135 -3.51 12.37 -9.77
C LEU A 135 -4.78 11.66 -10.21
N PHE A 136 -4.75 11.17 -11.45
CA PHE A 136 -5.83 10.41 -12.04
C PHE A 136 -5.40 8.95 -12.19
N PHE A 137 -6.06 8.06 -11.45
CA PHE A 137 -5.81 6.63 -11.46
C PHE A 137 -6.84 5.94 -12.36
N ARG A 138 -6.37 5.10 -13.27
CA ARG A 138 -7.21 4.25 -14.13
C ARG A 138 -6.69 2.83 -14.15
N VAL A 139 -7.59 1.87 -14.03
CA VAL A 139 -7.28 0.46 -14.21
C VAL A 139 -7.79 0.02 -15.57
N PHE A 140 -6.91 -0.57 -16.37
CA PHE A 140 -7.23 -1.04 -17.71
C PHE A 140 -7.16 -2.55 -17.80
N HIS A 141 -8.09 -3.14 -18.53
CA HIS A 141 -7.95 -4.48 -19.08
C HIS A 141 -7.23 -4.39 -20.43
N LYS A 142 -6.07 -5.05 -20.51
CA LYS A 142 -5.24 -5.07 -21.71
C LYS A 142 -5.68 -6.17 -22.66
N HIS A 143 -6.07 -5.78 -23.88
CA HIS A 143 -6.37 -6.72 -24.95
C HIS A 143 -5.19 -6.86 -25.91
N THR A 144 -5.05 -8.04 -26.53
CA THR A 144 -4.00 -8.28 -27.54
C THR A 144 -4.40 -7.71 -28.91
N VAL A 145 -5.69 -7.74 -29.24
CA VAL A 145 -6.22 -7.41 -30.57
C VAL A 145 -7.09 -6.16 -30.54
N HIS A 146 -7.86 -5.95 -29.47
CA HIS A 146 -8.78 -4.81 -29.33
C HIS A 146 -8.14 -3.66 -28.54
N LYS A 147 -8.83 -2.51 -28.53
CA LYS A 147 -8.47 -1.37 -27.67
C LYS A 147 -8.58 -1.79 -26.19
N ASP A 148 -7.63 -1.35 -25.37
CA ASP A 148 -7.68 -1.53 -23.93
C ASP A 148 -9.00 -0.98 -23.34
N GLU A 149 -9.64 -1.78 -22.51
CA GLU A 149 -10.91 -1.43 -21.86
C GLU A 149 -10.62 -0.79 -20.50
N ASN A 150 -11.26 0.34 -20.22
CA ASN A 150 -11.19 0.97 -18.89
C ASN A 150 -12.11 0.20 -17.94
N ILE A 151 -11.55 -0.36 -16.87
CA ILE A 151 -12.31 -1.06 -15.83
C ILE A 151 -12.89 -0.06 -14.84
N GLY A 152 -12.13 1.00 -14.53
CA GLY A 152 -12.58 2.02 -13.60
C GLY A 152 -11.48 2.97 -13.19
N TRP A 153 -11.87 4.03 -12.49
CA TRP A 153 -11.01 5.17 -12.21
C TRP A 153 -11.35 5.87 -10.90
N PHE A 154 -10.41 6.68 -10.40
CA PHE A 154 -10.64 7.67 -9.35
C PHE A 154 -9.61 8.79 -9.47
N SER A 155 -9.85 9.91 -8.79
CA SER A 155 -8.93 11.05 -8.77
C SER A 155 -8.68 11.54 -7.36
N ILE A 156 -7.44 11.97 -7.11
CA ILE A 156 -6.98 12.45 -5.81
C ILE A 156 -6.06 13.67 -5.98
N GLY A 157 -6.19 14.69 -5.13
CA GLY A 157 -5.46 15.96 -5.22
C GLY A 157 -6.38 17.16 -5.05
N CYS A 158 -6.31 18.13 -5.96
CA CYS A 158 -7.15 19.33 -5.93
C CYS A 158 -8.58 19.12 -6.48
N SER A 159 -8.82 17.97 -7.14
CA SER A 159 -10.14 17.54 -7.62
C SER A 159 -10.32 16.06 -7.27
N ASN A 160 -10.83 15.80 -6.08
CA ASN A 160 -11.03 14.47 -5.53
C ASN A 160 -12.35 13.88 -6.04
N SER A 161 -12.37 12.57 -6.32
CA SER A 161 -13.60 11.88 -6.71
C SER A 161 -14.51 11.55 -5.52
N GLY A 162 -14.00 11.63 -4.29
CA GLY A 162 -14.74 11.38 -3.05
C GLY A 162 -14.01 11.88 -1.79
N THR A 163 -14.69 11.72 -0.65
CA THR A 163 -14.20 12.16 0.67
C THR A 163 -13.01 11.33 1.16
N GLU A 164 -12.93 10.06 0.76
CA GLU A 164 -11.81 9.17 1.09
C GLU A 164 -10.51 9.58 0.39
N GLU A 165 -10.62 10.00 -0.87
CA GLU A 165 -9.51 10.53 -1.66
C GLU A 165 -9.01 11.85 -1.07
N GLU A 166 -9.93 12.75 -0.69
CA GLU A 166 -9.59 13.99 0.00
C GLU A 166 -8.87 13.72 1.33
N ALA A 167 -9.40 12.81 2.15
CA ALA A 167 -8.76 12.43 3.41
C ALA A 167 -7.37 11.84 3.17
N HIS A 168 -7.17 11.02 2.14
CA HIS A 168 -5.86 10.41 1.85
C HIS A 168 -4.85 11.46 1.42
N TRP A 169 -5.25 12.40 0.56
CA TRP A 169 -4.39 13.50 0.16
C TRP A 169 -4.00 14.38 1.35
N ARG A 170 -4.98 14.73 2.19
CA ARG A 170 -4.76 15.54 3.40
C ARG A 170 -3.81 14.84 4.37
N ASP A 171 -4.02 13.57 4.65
CA ASP A 171 -3.16 12.80 5.56
C ASP A 171 -1.74 12.67 4.97
N MET A 172 -1.61 12.42 3.66
CA MET A 172 -0.30 12.34 2.98
C MET A 172 0.47 13.66 3.10
N MET A 173 -0.20 14.80 2.92
CA MET A 173 0.42 16.12 3.08
C MET A 173 0.86 16.38 4.52
N ALA A 174 0.10 15.89 5.51
CA ALA A 174 0.45 16.03 6.93
C ALA A 174 1.56 15.08 7.39
N ALA A 175 1.80 13.98 6.66
CA ALA A 175 2.75 12.93 7.03
C ALA A 175 4.23 13.27 6.76
N GLY A 176 4.53 14.42 6.16
CA GLY A 176 5.90 14.93 6.05
C GLY A 176 6.86 14.01 5.29
N GLY A 177 6.37 13.31 4.26
CA GLY A 177 7.16 12.36 3.46
C GLY A 177 7.02 10.89 3.87
N GLN A 178 6.33 10.59 4.96
CA GLN A 178 5.94 9.21 5.27
C GLN A 178 4.86 8.72 4.28
N GLU A 179 5.01 7.48 3.81
CA GLU A 179 4.05 6.83 2.94
C GLU A 179 2.79 6.44 3.70
N ILE A 180 1.63 6.84 3.17
CA ILE A 180 0.31 6.42 3.63
C ILE A 180 -0.29 5.49 2.60
N MET A 181 -0.85 4.38 3.08
CA MET A 181 -1.50 3.37 2.25
C MET A 181 -3.02 3.42 2.47
N ARG A 182 -3.81 3.43 1.40
CA ARG A 182 -5.27 3.38 1.50
C ARG A 182 -5.94 2.73 0.30
N TRP A 183 -7.07 2.09 0.58
CA TRP A 183 -7.98 1.54 -0.43
C TRP A 183 -8.91 2.61 -0.98
N HIS A 184 -9.04 2.64 -2.30
CA HIS A 184 -9.97 3.51 -3.03
C HIS A 184 -10.90 2.67 -3.89
N THR A 185 -12.18 3.03 -3.93
CA THR A 185 -13.16 2.35 -4.79
C THR A 185 -13.05 2.95 -6.19
N LEU A 186 -13.01 2.10 -7.20
CA LEU A 186 -13.00 2.56 -8.58
C LEU A 186 -14.43 2.93 -9.01
N HIS A 187 -14.58 4.10 -9.59
CA HIS A 187 -15.79 4.48 -10.31
C HIS A 187 -15.83 3.76 -11.67
N GLU A 188 -17.01 3.30 -12.07
CA GLU A 188 -17.23 2.73 -13.40
C GLU A 188 -17.07 3.82 -14.47
N ASP A 189 -16.48 3.45 -15.61
CA ASP A 189 -16.46 4.32 -16.78
C ASP A 189 -17.83 4.18 -17.46
N VAL A 190 -18.72 5.17 -17.28
CA VAL A 190 -20.04 5.17 -17.92
C VAL A 190 -19.82 5.30 -19.43
N ARG A 191 -20.06 4.21 -20.15
CA ARG A 191 -20.02 4.14 -21.62
C ARG A 191 -21.17 4.90 -22.27
#